data_AF-A0A9W4MAZ9-F1
#
_entry.id   AF-A0A9W4MAZ9-F1
#
_cell.length_a   1.000
_cell.length_b   1.000
_cell.length_c   1.000
_cell.angle_alpha   90.00
_cell.angle_beta   90.00
_cell.angle_gamma   90.00
#
_symmetry.space_group_name_H-M   'P 1'
#
loop_
_entity.id
_entity.type
_entity.pdbx_description
1 polymer ?
#
loop_
_entity_poly.entity_id
_entity_poly.type
_entity_poly.pdbx_seq_one_letter_code
_entity_poly.pdbx_strand_id
1 'polypeptide(L)'
;MGLSWQQGPLAAGAIGHFLTPEPLPERLLFAEPLRRRLRVRFNGTWIADREDVVVLHEPGRYPVAYFPRGDIAGQALTAMDKATRHRDLGDTAWYAVHAGDRTVERAAWEFTALPAHAAELQNKVAFAWRAMDAFYEEDERILGHAADAYHRIDIRSTSRTLDVRLGGEQFARSERPLVLFESGFAPRWYVPRAEMLLDHVRRRAPSCGVS
;
A
#
# COMPACT_ATOMS: atom_id res chain seq x y z
N MET A 1 -11.70 5.23 -12.02
CA MET A 1 -10.60 4.94 -12.96
C MET A 1 -9.41 4.49 -12.13
N GLY A 2 -8.63 3.52 -12.58
CA GLY A 2 -7.39 3.09 -11.92
C GLY A 2 -6.30 2.99 -12.98
N LEU A 3 -5.03 3.21 -12.63
CA LEU A 3 -3.90 3.34 -13.53
C LEU A 3 -3.82 2.19 -14.56
N SER A 4 -3.97 0.94 -14.12
CA SER A 4 -3.90 -0.26 -14.97
C SER A 4 -5.24 -1.01 -15.13
N TRP A 5 -6.34 -0.40 -14.67
CA TRP A 5 -7.66 -1.04 -14.59
C TRP A 5 -8.74 -0.22 -15.32
N GLN A 6 -9.77 -0.92 -15.83
CA GLN A 6 -10.80 -0.34 -16.70
C GLN A 6 -10.18 0.40 -17.90
N GLN A 7 -10.33 1.72 -17.95
CA GLN A 7 -9.90 2.58 -19.05
C GLN A 7 -8.70 3.46 -18.68
N GLY A 8 -7.97 3.12 -17.60
CA GLY A 8 -6.75 3.82 -17.21
C GLY A 8 -5.63 3.72 -18.24
N PRO A 9 -4.62 4.59 -18.17
CA PRO A 9 -3.59 4.70 -19.20
C PRO A 9 -2.73 3.44 -19.38
N LEU A 10 -2.54 2.63 -18.33
CA LEU A 10 -1.82 1.35 -18.41
C LEU A 10 -2.75 0.13 -18.62
N ALA A 11 -4.06 0.36 -18.79
CA ALA A 11 -4.99 -0.72 -19.06
C ALA A 11 -4.91 -1.17 -20.53
N ALA A 12 -5.28 -2.43 -20.80
CA ALA A 12 -5.30 -2.97 -22.16
C ALA A 12 -6.27 -2.24 -23.10
N GLY A 13 -7.30 -1.59 -22.55
CA GLY A 13 -8.30 -0.78 -23.27
C GLY A 13 -8.34 0.66 -22.78
N ALA A 14 -7.17 1.31 -22.64
CA ALA A 14 -7.05 2.70 -22.22
C ALA A 14 -7.89 3.65 -23.11
N ILE A 15 -8.51 4.67 -22.51
CA ILE A 15 -9.03 5.81 -23.29
C ILE A 15 -7.86 6.76 -23.56
N GLY A 16 -7.42 6.80 -24.81
CA GLY A 16 -6.26 7.58 -25.26
C GLY A 16 -5.15 6.69 -25.78
N HIS A 17 -4.01 7.29 -26.13
CA HIS A 17 -2.82 6.57 -26.57
C HIS A 17 -1.58 7.33 -26.13
N PHE A 18 -0.47 6.61 -25.93
CA PHE A 18 0.81 7.22 -25.67
C PHE A 18 1.42 7.76 -26.97
N LEU A 19 1.97 8.97 -26.93
CA LEU A 19 2.66 9.59 -28.06
C LEU A 19 4.14 9.20 -28.00
N THR A 20 4.47 8.03 -28.54
CA THR A 20 5.85 7.50 -28.57
C THR A 20 6.32 7.26 -30.01
N PRO A 21 7.61 7.46 -30.32
CA PRO A 21 8.14 7.17 -31.65
C PRO A 21 8.18 5.67 -31.97
N GLU A 22 8.33 4.84 -30.94
CA GLU A 22 8.34 3.38 -31.02
C GLU A 22 7.08 2.80 -30.35
N PRO A 23 6.59 1.62 -30.79
CA PRO A 23 5.50 0.94 -30.11
C PRO A 23 5.85 0.63 -28.66
N LEU A 24 4.90 0.84 -27.75
CA LEU A 24 5.05 0.38 -26.37
C LEU A 24 5.12 -1.16 -26.31
N PRO A 25 5.77 -1.72 -25.28
CA PRO A 25 5.67 -3.15 -25.00
C PRO A 25 4.21 -3.60 -24.90
N GLU A 26 3.93 -4.85 -25.29
CA GLU A 26 2.59 -5.44 -25.21
C GLU A 26 1.98 -5.33 -23.81
N ARG A 27 2.83 -5.41 -22.77
CA ARG A 27 2.45 -5.28 -21.37
C ARG A 27 3.38 -4.32 -20.67
N LEU A 28 2.82 -3.27 -20.10
CA LEU A 28 3.54 -2.30 -19.29
C LEU A 28 3.19 -2.49 -17.82
N LEU A 29 4.15 -2.99 -17.04
CA LEU A 29 4.01 -3.16 -15.60
C LEU A 29 4.54 -1.91 -14.91
N PHE A 30 3.89 -1.52 -13.81
CA PHE A 30 4.32 -0.38 -13.01
C PHE A 30 4.33 -0.76 -11.54
N ALA A 31 5.45 -0.51 -10.86
CA ALA A 31 5.60 -0.77 -9.44
C ALA A 31 5.95 0.53 -8.73
N GLU A 32 5.31 0.77 -7.59
CA GLU A 32 5.56 1.97 -6.78
C GLU A 32 5.42 1.68 -5.29
N PRO A 33 6.10 2.44 -4.42
CA PRO A 33 5.79 2.42 -2.99
C PRO A 33 4.35 2.90 -2.74
N LEU A 34 3.58 2.18 -1.92
CA LEU A 34 2.21 2.54 -1.56
C LEU A 34 2.13 3.89 -0.81
N ARG A 35 3.19 4.26 -0.08
CA ARG A 35 3.29 5.47 0.78
C ARG A 35 2.19 5.57 1.85
N ARG A 36 1.56 4.44 2.19
CA ARG A 36 0.56 4.29 3.27
C ARG A 36 0.89 3.04 4.07
N ARG A 37 0.54 3.00 5.36
CA ARG A 37 0.63 1.77 6.14
C ARG A 37 -0.40 0.77 5.63
N LEU A 38 0.04 -0.43 5.28
CA LEU A 38 -0.84 -1.53 4.91
C LEU A 38 -0.63 -2.69 5.89
N ARG A 39 -1.72 -3.36 6.23
CA ARG A 39 -1.74 -4.41 7.24
C ARG A 39 -2.58 -5.58 6.78
N VAL A 40 -2.18 -6.79 7.15
CA VAL A 40 -2.85 -8.04 6.76
C VAL A 40 -3.20 -8.84 7.99
N ARG A 41 -4.47 -9.27 8.06
CA ARG A 41 -5.01 -10.05 9.17
C ARG A 41 -5.35 -11.47 8.73
N PHE A 42 -4.91 -12.45 9.52
CA PHE A 42 -5.20 -13.87 9.32
C PHE A 42 -5.34 -14.61 10.65
N ASN A 43 -6.41 -15.38 10.79
CA ASN A 43 -6.86 -16.01 12.03
C ASN A 43 -6.86 -15.04 13.22
N GLY A 44 -7.40 -13.83 13.00
CA GLY A 44 -7.45 -12.79 14.03
C GLY A 44 -6.12 -12.10 14.37
N THR A 45 -4.99 -12.55 13.83
CA THR A 45 -3.63 -12.03 14.08
C THR A 45 -3.13 -11.15 12.94
N TRP A 46 -2.34 -10.13 13.26
CA TRP A 46 -1.62 -9.34 12.25
C TRP A 46 -0.40 -10.12 11.77
N ILE A 47 -0.43 -10.56 10.51
CA ILE A 47 0.69 -11.31 9.91
C ILE A 47 1.66 -10.41 9.13
N ALA A 48 1.23 -9.20 8.80
CA ALA A 48 2.05 -8.15 8.19
C ALA A 48 1.49 -6.78 8.57
N ASP A 49 2.36 -5.80 8.80
CA ASP A 49 2.00 -4.45 9.21
C ASP A 49 3.16 -3.48 8.86
N ARG A 50 3.09 -2.83 7.70
CA ARG A 50 4.23 -2.11 7.10
C ARG A 50 3.87 -0.86 6.31
N GLU A 51 4.83 0.04 6.19
CA GLU A 51 4.72 1.29 5.42
C GLU A 51 5.54 1.27 4.12
N ASP A 52 6.52 0.36 4.02
CA ASP A 52 7.41 0.12 2.88
C ASP A 52 6.90 -0.99 1.95
N VAL A 53 5.58 -0.98 1.75
CA VAL A 53 4.87 -1.88 0.84
C VAL A 53 4.99 -1.35 -0.59
N VAL A 54 5.28 -2.25 -1.53
CA VAL A 54 5.27 -1.95 -2.97
C VAL A 54 3.96 -2.44 -3.56
N VAL A 55 3.34 -1.64 -4.42
CA VAL A 55 2.16 -2.03 -5.19
C VAL A 55 2.57 -2.27 -6.62
N LEU A 56 2.21 -3.43 -7.15
CA LEU A 56 2.38 -3.79 -8.56
C LEU A 56 1.05 -3.58 -9.31
N HIS A 57 1.14 -2.82 -10.38
CA HIS A 57 0.09 -2.59 -11.36
C HIS A 57 0.39 -3.40 -12.61
N GLU A 58 -0.51 -4.32 -12.92
CA GLU A 58 -0.48 -5.09 -14.18
C GLU A 58 -1.67 -4.73 -15.05
N PRO A 59 -1.50 -4.70 -16.39
CA PRO A 59 -2.60 -4.46 -17.31
C PRO A 59 -3.74 -5.47 -17.10
N GLY A 60 -4.94 -4.97 -16.87
CA GLY A 60 -6.13 -5.82 -16.71
C GLY A 60 -6.15 -6.63 -15.41
N ARG A 61 -5.46 -6.18 -14.36
CA ARG A 61 -5.55 -6.73 -13.00
C ARG A 61 -5.72 -5.61 -11.98
N TYR A 62 -6.33 -5.94 -10.84
CA TYR A 62 -6.28 -5.07 -9.68
C TYR A 62 -4.85 -4.97 -9.14
N PRO A 63 -4.47 -3.83 -8.54
CA PRO A 63 -3.15 -3.67 -7.94
C PRO A 63 -2.91 -4.69 -6.82
N VAL A 64 -1.69 -5.21 -6.75
CA VAL A 64 -1.29 -6.21 -5.75
C VAL A 64 -0.21 -5.63 -4.85
N ALA A 65 -0.41 -5.73 -3.54
CA ALA A 65 0.54 -5.29 -2.54
C ALA A 65 1.57 -6.38 -2.21
N TYR A 66 2.84 -5.98 -2.18
CA TYR A 66 4.01 -6.80 -1.89
C TYR A 66 4.71 -6.24 -0.65
N PHE A 67 4.70 -7.04 0.42
CA PHE A 67 5.29 -6.73 1.71
C PHE A 67 6.74 -7.25 1.78
N PRO A 68 7.68 -6.54 2.43
CA PRO A 68 9.01 -7.09 2.66
C PRO A 68 8.92 -8.43 3.41
N ARG A 69 9.63 -9.45 2.91
CA ARG A 69 9.59 -10.81 3.47
C ARG A 69 9.99 -10.87 4.94
N GLY A 70 10.98 -10.07 5.33
CA GLY A 70 11.49 -10.02 6.70
C GLY A 70 10.48 -9.48 7.73
N ASP A 71 9.42 -8.83 7.27
CA ASP A 71 8.38 -8.24 8.12
C ASP A 71 7.13 -9.10 8.23
N ILE A 72 7.10 -10.24 7.54
CA ILE A 72 6.02 -11.22 7.72
C ILE A 72 6.24 -11.94 9.04
N ALA A 73 5.18 -12.07 9.83
CA ALA A 73 5.24 -12.72 11.14
C ALA A 73 5.96 -14.07 11.06
N GLY A 74 6.88 -14.32 12.00
CA GLY A 74 7.68 -15.53 12.03
C GLY A 74 6.81 -16.79 12.00
N GLN A 75 7.20 -17.78 11.20
CA GLN A 75 6.46 -19.03 10.97
C GLN A 75 5.09 -18.89 10.28
N ALA A 76 4.67 -17.68 9.91
CA ALA A 76 3.39 -17.50 9.20
C ALA A 76 3.42 -18.07 7.77
N LEU A 77 4.61 -18.28 7.18
CA LEU A 77 4.77 -18.80 5.83
C LEU A 77 5.54 -20.14 5.83
N THR A 78 4.96 -21.15 5.19
CA THR A 78 5.66 -22.39 4.84
C THR A 78 5.76 -22.51 3.32
N ALA A 79 6.97 -22.69 2.81
CA ALA A 79 7.20 -22.89 1.38
C ALA A 79 6.54 -24.20 0.93
N MET A 80 5.88 -24.15 -0.23
CA MET A 80 5.29 -25.33 -0.86
C MET A 80 6.24 -25.86 -1.94
N ASP A 81 6.21 -27.17 -2.20
CA ASP A 81 6.85 -27.79 -3.37
C ASP A 81 6.03 -27.52 -4.64
N LYS A 82 5.80 -26.24 -4.91
CA LYS A 82 5.02 -25.75 -6.03
C LYS A 82 5.51 -24.39 -6.48
N ALA A 83 6.04 -24.36 -7.69
CA ALA A 83 6.37 -23.14 -8.41
C ALA A 83 5.44 -22.96 -9.62
N THR A 84 5.13 -21.70 -9.94
CA THR A 84 4.52 -21.31 -11.22
C THR A 84 5.43 -20.28 -11.89
N ARG A 85 5.23 -20.01 -13.18
CA ARG A 85 5.99 -18.98 -13.88
C ARG A 85 5.10 -17.81 -14.25
N HIS A 86 5.45 -16.62 -13.77
CA HIS A 86 4.85 -15.37 -14.20
C HIS A 86 5.33 -15.01 -15.60
N ARG A 87 4.43 -14.52 -16.45
CA ARG A 87 4.73 -14.16 -17.86
C ARG A 87 5.92 -13.20 -17.96
N ASP A 88 5.91 -12.17 -17.11
CA ASP A 88 6.86 -11.05 -17.18
C ASP A 88 7.91 -11.06 -16.06
N LEU A 89 7.67 -11.80 -14.96
CA LEU A 89 8.40 -11.64 -13.69
C LEU A 89 9.13 -12.92 -13.23
N GLY A 90 9.17 -13.95 -14.08
CA GLY A 90 9.90 -15.18 -13.81
C GLY A 90 9.19 -16.11 -12.82
N ASP A 91 9.97 -16.95 -12.16
CA ASP A 91 9.45 -18.01 -11.30
C ASP A 91 8.81 -17.45 -10.03
N THR A 92 7.75 -18.11 -9.57
CA THR A 92 6.91 -17.73 -8.46
C THR A 92 6.78 -18.90 -7.49
N ALA A 93 7.30 -18.73 -6.28
CA ALA A 93 7.12 -19.69 -5.19
C ALA A 93 5.81 -19.42 -4.46
N TRP A 94 5.10 -20.49 -4.09
CA TRP A 94 3.86 -20.41 -3.32
C TRP A 94 4.08 -20.84 -1.87
N TYR A 95 3.34 -20.20 -0.97
CA TYR A 95 3.39 -20.46 0.46
C TYR A 95 2.00 -20.82 1.01
N ALA A 96 1.99 -21.73 1.97
CA ALA A 96 0.89 -21.85 2.91
C ALA A 96 1.01 -20.75 3.96
N VAL A 97 -0.12 -20.16 4.37
CA VAL A 97 -0.18 -19.17 5.44
C VAL A 97 -0.77 -19.81 6.68
N HIS A 98 -0.11 -19.60 7.82
CA HIS A 98 -0.43 -20.19 9.11
C HIS A 98 -0.63 -19.12 10.19
N ALA A 99 -1.61 -19.32 11.06
CA ALA A 99 -1.72 -18.62 12.33
C ALA A 99 -2.56 -19.46 13.29
N GLY A 100 -2.02 -19.80 14.47
CA GLY A 100 -2.69 -20.70 15.41
C GLY A 100 -2.95 -22.07 14.78
N ASP A 101 -4.20 -22.50 14.81
CA ASP A 101 -4.70 -23.77 14.26
C ASP A 101 -5.07 -23.71 12.77
N ARG A 102 -5.14 -22.51 12.19
CA ARG A 102 -5.56 -22.32 10.80
C ARG A 102 -4.38 -22.30 9.85
N THR A 103 -4.51 -23.09 8.79
CA THR A 103 -3.60 -23.13 7.64
C THR A 103 -4.40 -22.97 6.35
N VAL A 104 -3.93 -22.12 5.44
CA VAL A 104 -4.47 -22.04 4.07
C VAL A 104 -3.33 -22.19 3.08
N GLU A 105 -3.42 -23.19 2.22
CA GLU A 105 -2.46 -23.41 1.15
C GLU A 105 -2.59 -22.36 0.04
N ARG A 106 -1.48 -22.08 -0.67
CA ARG A 106 -1.42 -21.14 -1.79
C ARG A 106 -1.99 -19.75 -1.44
N ALA A 107 -1.77 -19.34 -0.21
CA ALA A 107 -2.31 -18.11 0.36
C ALA A 107 -1.33 -16.93 0.26
N ALA A 108 -0.08 -17.18 -0.10
CA ALA A 108 0.90 -16.15 -0.41
C ALA A 108 1.87 -16.61 -1.50
N TRP A 109 2.54 -15.65 -2.14
CA TRP A 109 3.56 -15.93 -3.15
C TRP A 109 4.67 -14.89 -3.17
N GLU A 110 5.80 -15.26 -3.77
CA GLU A 110 6.97 -14.42 -3.99
C GLU A 110 7.58 -14.76 -5.35
N PHE A 111 8.16 -13.77 -6.02
CA PHE A 111 8.94 -14.00 -7.24
C PHE A 111 10.39 -14.37 -6.88
N THR A 112 10.86 -15.53 -7.36
CA THR A 112 12.17 -16.11 -7.00
C THR A 112 13.20 -16.05 -8.12
N ALA A 113 12.78 -15.74 -9.35
CA ALA A 113 13.66 -15.58 -10.50
C ALA A 113 13.33 -14.29 -11.28
N LEU A 114 13.26 -13.16 -10.55
CA LEU A 114 12.95 -11.85 -11.12
C LEU A 114 14.00 -11.43 -12.18
N PRO A 115 13.57 -10.83 -13.30
CA PRO A 115 14.49 -10.12 -14.17
C PRO A 115 15.03 -8.86 -13.45
N ALA A 116 16.23 -8.42 -13.85
CA ALA A 116 16.93 -7.32 -13.17
C ALA A 116 16.13 -6.01 -13.07
N HIS A 117 15.30 -5.69 -14.08
CA HIS A 117 14.48 -4.48 -14.09
C HIS A 117 13.32 -4.51 -13.06
N ALA A 118 13.02 -5.69 -12.50
CA ALA A 118 11.96 -5.88 -11.52
C ALA A 118 12.50 -6.09 -10.09
N ALA A 119 13.74 -5.68 -9.82
CA ALA A 119 14.40 -5.83 -8.52
C ALA A 119 13.64 -5.17 -7.36
N GLU A 120 12.77 -4.19 -7.62
CA GLU A 120 11.87 -3.58 -6.62
C GLU A 120 10.96 -4.61 -5.92
N LEU A 121 10.70 -5.76 -6.55
CA LEU A 121 9.88 -6.85 -6.00
C LEU A 121 10.71 -7.94 -5.30
N GLN A 122 12.04 -7.81 -5.29
CA GLN A 122 12.94 -8.78 -4.68
C GLN A 122 12.66 -8.90 -3.17
N ASN A 123 12.61 -10.14 -2.66
CA ASN A 123 12.37 -10.44 -1.24
C ASN A 123 11.06 -9.83 -0.72
N LYS A 124 10.02 -9.77 -1.57
CA LYS A 124 8.69 -9.31 -1.18
C LYS A 124 7.62 -10.37 -1.44
N VAL A 125 6.69 -10.47 -0.51
CA VAL A 125 5.60 -11.44 -0.48
C VAL A 125 4.27 -10.73 -0.71
N ALA A 126 3.45 -11.28 -1.60
CA ALA A 126 2.06 -10.90 -1.75
C ALA A 126 1.13 -11.97 -1.15
N PHE A 127 -0.04 -11.54 -0.71
CA PHE A 127 -1.06 -12.41 -0.12
C PHE A 127 -2.27 -12.55 -1.04
N ALA A 128 -2.80 -13.76 -1.16
CA ALA A 128 -4.04 -14.02 -1.87
C ALA A 128 -5.19 -13.39 -1.09
N TRP A 129 -5.81 -12.35 -1.66
CA TRP A 129 -6.78 -11.54 -0.94
C TRP A 129 -7.90 -12.34 -0.26
N ARG A 130 -8.47 -13.30 -1.00
CA ARG A 130 -9.56 -14.17 -0.54
C ARG A 130 -9.15 -15.18 0.53
N ALA A 131 -7.86 -15.43 0.70
CA ALA A 131 -7.35 -16.35 1.73
C ALA A 131 -7.18 -15.65 3.08
N MET A 132 -7.07 -14.31 3.10
CA MET A 132 -6.89 -13.51 4.31
C MET A 132 -8.23 -13.09 4.91
N ASP A 133 -8.25 -12.78 6.20
CA ASP A 133 -9.48 -12.29 6.85
C ASP A 133 -9.80 -10.86 6.42
N ALA A 134 -8.75 -10.02 6.38
CA ALA A 134 -8.87 -8.61 6.03
C ALA A 134 -7.52 -7.96 5.71
N PHE A 135 -7.60 -6.90 4.90
CA PHE A 135 -6.53 -5.94 4.69
C PHE A 135 -6.98 -4.59 5.25
N TYR A 136 -6.02 -3.81 5.75
CA TYR A 136 -6.26 -2.49 6.31
C TYR A 136 -5.28 -1.49 5.73
N GLU A 137 -5.77 -0.32 5.35
CA GLU A 137 -4.97 0.89 5.17
C GLU A 137 -5.04 1.68 6.46
N GLU A 138 -3.89 1.96 7.07
CA GLU A 138 -3.81 2.48 8.43
C GLU A 138 -4.62 1.59 9.40
N ASP A 139 -5.67 2.12 10.04
CA ASP A 139 -6.56 1.35 10.91
C ASP A 139 -7.90 0.98 10.25
N GLU A 140 -8.08 1.32 8.98
CA GLU A 140 -9.35 1.15 8.29
C GLU A 140 -9.31 -0.04 7.34
N ARG A 141 -10.29 -0.92 7.49
CA ARG A 141 -10.44 -2.09 6.62
C ARG A 141 -10.70 -1.64 5.19
N ILE A 142 -9.97 -2.22 4.24
CA ILE A 142 -10.21 -2.06 2.81
C ILE A 142 -10.85 -3.32 2.23
N LEU A 143 -11.68 -3.14 1.21
CA LEU A 143 -12.50 -4.19 0.60
C LEU A 143 -12.07 -4.45 -0.84
N GLY A 144 -12.08 -5.72 -1.24
CA GLY A 144 -11.84 -6.15 -2.63
C GLY A 144 -10.37 -6.28 -3.01
N HIS A 145 -9.62 -5.17 -3.01
CA HIS A 145 -8.22 -5.12 -3.46
C HIS A 145 -7.50 -3.87 -2.89
N ALA A 146 -6.18 -3.78 -3.08
CA ALA A 146 -5.41 -2.58 -2.74
C ALA A 146 -5.92 -1.37 -3.52
N ALA A 147 -6.02 -0.20 -2.88
CA ALA A 147 -6.54 0.99 -3.53
C ALA A 147 -5.57 1.53 -4.59
N ASP A 148 -6.12 2.06 -5.68
CA ASP A 148 -5.36 2.84 -6.65
C ASP A 148 -5.20 4.27 -6.14
N ALA A 149 -3.95 4.69 -5.92
CA ALA A 149 -3.64 5.97 -5.30
C ALA A 149 -3.92 7.18 -6.21
N TYR A 150 -4.05 7.01 -7.54
CA TYR A 150 -4.07 8.14 -8.48
C TYR A 150 -5.42 8.82 -8.62
N HIS A 151 -6.49 8.24 -8.08
CA HIS A 151 -7.86 8.69 -8.33
C HIS A 151 -8.63 9.03 -7.07
N ARG A 152 -7.95 9.15 -5.91
CA ARG A 152 -8.60 9.31 -4.61
C ARG A 152 -7.87 10.31 -3.72
N ILE A 153 -8.67 11.12 -3.03
CA ILE A 153 -8.25 11.80 -1.80
C ILE A 153 -8.86 11.01 -0.65
N ASP A 154 -8.00 10.45 0.19
CA ASP A 154 -8.42 9.58 1.30
C ASP A 154 -8.01 10.22 2.62
N ILE A 155 -8.93 10.25 3.57
CA ILE A 155 -8.62 10.59 4.97
C ILE A 155 -8.81 9.31 5.78
N ARG A 156 -7.79 8.91 6.52
CA ARG A 156 -7.77 7.66 7.30
C ARG A 156 -7.46 7.93 8.76
N SER A 157 -8.12 7.19 9.63
CA SER A 157 -7.72 7.05 11.04
C SER A 157 -6.50 6.15 11.16
N THR A 158 -5.58 6.49 12.07
CA THR A 158 -4.39 5.69 12.31
C THR A 158 -3.98 5.67 13.78
N SER A 159 -3.44 4.54 14.22
CA SER A 159 -2.92 4.30 15.56
C SER A 159 -1.46 4.73 15.69
N ARG A 160 -0.91 5.34 14.64
CA ARG A 160 0.47 5.84 14.64
C ARG A 160 0.55 7.07 15.53
N THR A 161 1.62 7.15 16.32
CA THR A 161 1.89 8.32 17.14
C THR A 161 2.44 9.45 16.28
N LEU A 162 1.78 10.60 16.32
CA LEU A 162 2.25 11.84 15.70
C LEU A 162 2.75 12.79 16.79
N ASP A 163 4.03 13.16 16.73
CA ASP A 163 4.67 14.16 17.58
C ASP A 163 4.94 15.42 16.73
N VAL A 164 4.33 16.55 17.11
CA VAL A 164 4.45 17.82 16.39
C VAL A 164 5.33 18.76 17.21
N ARG A 165 6.48 19.15 16.65
CA ARG A 165 7.44 20.06 17.30
C ARG A 165 7.80 21.24 16.42
N LEU A 166 8.08 22.37 17.03
CA LEU A 166 8.69 23.54 16.39
C LEU A 166 9.81 24.05 17.29
N GLY A 167 11.03 24.17 16.75
CA GLY A 167 12.18 24.62 17.54
C GLY A 167 12.51 23.72 18.75
N GLY A 168 12.13 22.43 18.72
CA GLY A 168 12.35 21.48 19.82
C GLY A 168 11.22 21.43 20.86
N GLU A 169 10.36 22.45 20.91
CA GLU A 169 9.16 22.49 21.75
C GLU A 169 8.03 21.66 21.11
N GLN A 170 7.31 20.87 21.92
CA GLN A 170 6.20 20.04 21.47
C GLN A 170 4.90 20.86 21.49
N PHE A 171 4.13 20.80 20.41
CA PHE A 171 2.86 21.54 20.23
C PHE A 171 1.65 20.61 20.26
N ALA A 172 1.85 19.34 19.88
CA ALA A 172 0.85 18.31 19.97
C ALA A 172 1.51 16.94 20.00
N ARG A 173 0.85 16.00 20.66
CA ARG A 173 1.12 14.57 20.49
C ARG A 173 -0.22 13.86 20.38
N SER A 174 -0.39 13.10 19.31
CA SER A 174 -1.61 12.35 19.03
C SER A 174 -1.30 10.88 18.86
N GLU A 175 -2.09 10.03 19.51
CA GLU A 175 -2.05 8.56 19.31
C GLU A 175 -3.21 8.08 18.42
N ARG A 176 -3.97 9.03 17.89
CA ARG A 176 -5.16 8.84 17.05
C ARG A 176 -5.30 9.97 16.01
N PRO A 177 -4.22 10.33 15.28
CA PRO A 177 -4.32 11.36 14.27
C PRO A 177 -5.14 10.88 13.07
N LEU A 178 -5.54 11.83 12.23
CA LEU A 178 -6.02 11.56 10.88
C LEU A 178 -4.90 11.85 9.88
N VAL A 179 -4.77 11.02 8.85
CA VAL A 179 -3.84 11.23 7.74
C VAL A 179 -4.62 11.37 6.44
N LEU A 180 -4.32 12.42 5.69
CA LEU A 180 -4.85 12.68 4.36
C LEU A 180 -3.81 12.27 3.32
N PHE A 181 -4.23 11.41 2.40
CA PHE A 181 -3.48 10.99 1.23
C PHE A 181 -4.10 11.62 -0.02
N GLU A 182 -3.31 12.41 -0.72
CA GLU A 182 -3.68 13.07 -1.98
C GLU A 182 -2.63 12.72 -3.03
N SER A 183 -3.07 12.29 -4.21
CA SER A 183 -2.20 11.86 -5.31
C SER A 183 -1.12 12.91 -5.60
N GLY A 184 0.15 12.50 -5.58
CA GLY A 184 1.28 13.39 -5.89
C GLY A 184 1.73 14.33 -4.77
N PHE A 185 1.09 14.31 -3.59
CA PHE A 185 1.49 15.12 -2.44
C PHE A 185 2.01 14.27 -1.29
N ALA A 186 2.85 14.86 -0.43
CA ALA A 186 3.20 14.26 0.84
C ALA A 186 1.94 14.11 1.73
N PRO A 187 1.81 13.03 2.52
CA PRO A 187 0.69 12.87 3.44
C PRO A 187 0.54 14.07 4.37
N ARG A 188 -0.70 14.56 4.54
CA ARG A 188 -1.00 15.66 5.46
C ARG A 188 -1.60 15.10 6.73
N TRP A 189 -1.04 15.49 7.87
CA TRP A 189 -1.42 14.97 9.17
C TRP A 189 -2.27 15.97 9.94
N TYR A 190 -3.35 15.48 10.54
CA TYR A 190 -4.29 16.27 11.34
C TYR A 190 -4.32 15.74 12.76
N VAL A 191 -4.03 16.63 13.70
CA VAL A 191 -4.18 16.40 15.13
C VAL A 191 -5.60 16.81 15.55
N PRO A 192 -6.36 15.96 16.25
CA PRO A 192 -7.61 16.37 16.88
C PRO A 192 -7.39 17.59 17.78
N ARG A 193 -8.25 18.60 17.68
CA ARG A 193 -8.07 19.87 18.41
C ARG A 193 -7.87 19.70 19.93
N ALA A 194 -8.50 18.69 20.52
CA ALA A 194 -8.39 18.37 21.95
C ALA A 194 -6.99 17.88 22.38
N GLU A 195 -6.15 17.45 21.44
CA GLU A 195 -4.80 16.91 21.68
C GLU A 195 -3.70 17.95 21.34
N MET A 196 -4.10 19.18 21.03
CA MET A 196 -3.20 20.32 20.86
C MET A 196 -2.90 20.97 22.22
N LEU A 197 -1.65 21.38 22.42
CA LEU A 197 -1.25 22.18 23.57
C LEU A 197 -1.71 23.62 23.34
N LEU A 198 -2.89 23.96 23.89
CA LEU A 198 -3.68 25.15 23.55
C LEU A 198 -2.97 26.47 23.82
N ASP A 199 -2.04 26.52 24.76
CA ASP A 199 -1.30 27.73 25.15
C ASP A 199 -0.40 28.27 24.01
N HIS A 200 -0.12 27.44 22.99
CA HIS A 200 0.70 27.81 21.84
C HIS A 200 -0.10 28.21 20.59
N VAL A 201 -1.43 28.07 20.60
CA VAL A 201 -2.27 28.29 19.40
C VAL A 201 -3.00 29.63 19.48
N ARG A 202 -2.37 30.70 18.98
CA ARG A 202 -3.06 31.98 18.76
C ARG A 202 -3.82 31.93 17.45
N ARG A 203 -5.14 32.12 17.50
CA ARG A 203 -5.95 32.32 16.28
C ARG A 203 -5.50 33.62 15.61
N ARG A 204 -5.04 33.55 14.36
CA ARG A 204 -4.94 34.71 13.48
C ARG A 204 -6.25 34.81 12.71
N ALA A 205 -6.97 35.93 12.84
CA ALA A 205 -8.11 36.20 11.97
C ALA A 205 -7.62 36.25 10.50
N PRO A 206 -8.33 35.65 9.54
CA PRO A 206 -7.95 35.75 8.14
C PRO A 206 -7.96 37.22 7.73
N SER A 207 -6.81 37.74 7.26
CA SER A 207 -6.73 39.04 6.63
C SER A 207 -7.29 38.91 5.21
N CYS A 208 -8.58 39.15 5.03
CA CYS A 208 -9.13 39.42 3.71
C CYS A 208 -8.63 40.80 3.25
N GLY A 209 -7.42 40.84 2.70
CA GLY A 209 -6.95 41.95 1.88
C GLY A 209 -7.20 41.60 0.42
N VAL A 210 -8.28 42.11 -0.16
CA VAL A 210 -8.42 42.20 -1.61
C VAL A 210 -7.66 43.46 -2.01
N SER A 211 -6.56 43.29 -2.72
CA SER A 211 -5.88 44.35 -3.48
C SER A 211 -6.37 44.32 -4.92
#